data_AF-A0AA39ZTW7-F1
#
_entry.id   AF-A0AA39ZTW7-F1
#
_cell.length_a   1.000
_cell.length_b   1.000
_cell.length_c   1.000
_cell.angle_alpha   90.00
_cell.angle_beta   90.00
_cell.angle_gamma   90.00
#
_symmetry.space_group_name_H-M   'P 1'
#
loop_
_entity.id
_entity.type
_entity.pdbx_description
1 polymer ?
#
loop_
_entity_poly.entity_id
_entity_poly.type
_entity_poly.pdbx_seq_one_letter_code
_entity_poly.pdbx_strand_id
1 'polypeptide(L)'
;MSKKPLFQPAWYPQSTKQIFGRYVAVPSRLHARPFENTPLAGLRIGVKDVIDVAGYPTRASNRAFKSLYPAKEISAPTVQRLIELGAVVVRKTRSDQLALDEELTADWVDEFCPFNPRGDGYQTTEGSSAGSGAAIAAYDWLNLALGTDTMRALFQSASSTIPLAS
;
A
#
# COMPACT_ATOMS: atom_id res chain seq x y z
N MET A 1 -38.39 6.82 16.47
CA MET A 1 -38.16 5.50 15.83
C MET A 1 -36.72 5.42 15.37
N SER A 2 -35.87 4.75 16.15
CA SER A 2 -34.41 4.66 15.93
C SER A 2 -34.09 3.54 14.95
N LYS A 3 -33.43 3.86 13.82
CA LYS A 3 -33.00 2.87 12.83
C LYS A 3 -31.78 2.12 13.36
N LYS A 4 -31.95 0.86 13.74
CA LYS A 4 -30.83 -0.05 14.05
C LYS A 4 -30.08 -0.39 12.75
N PRO A 5 -28.73 -0.41 12.75
CA PRO A 5 -27.95 -0.86 11.60
C PRO A 5 -28.08 -2.38 11.43
N LEU A 6 -28.21 -2.82 10.18
CA LEU A 6 -28.60 -4.17 9.77
C LEU A 6 -27.55 -5.27 9.96
N PHE A 7 -26.35 -4.99 10.48
CA PHE A 7 -25.33 -6.01 10.70
C PHE A 7 -24.40 -5.61 11.84
N GLN A 8 -24.52 -6.25 12.99
CA GLN A 8 -23.52 -6.21 14.07
C GLN A 8 -23.32 -7.65 14.60
N PRO A 9 -22.20 -8.32 14.29
CA PRO A 9 -21.90 -9.60 14.89
C PRO A 9 -21.59 -9.41 16.40
N ALA A 10 -22.11 -10.33 17.22
CA ALA A 10 -22.23 -10.21 18.68
C ALA A 10 -20.90 -10.14 19.46
N TRP A 11 -19.75 -10.33 18.81
CA TRP A 11 -18.44 -10.37 19.45
C TRP A 11 -17.63 -9.06 19.33
N TYR A 12 -18.18 -8.00 18.71
CA TYR A 12 -17.46 -6.73 18.55
C TYR A 12 -17.28 -6.02 19.90
N PRO A 13 -16.05 -5.92 20.46
CA PRO A 13 -15.82 -5.30 21.76
C PRO A 13 -16.15 -3.80 21.70
N GLN A 14 -16.96 -3.31 22.63
CA GLN A 14 -17.42 -1.92 22.63
C GLN A 14 -16.30 -0.88 22.90
N SER A 15 -15.12 -1.33 23.34
CA SER A 15 -13.99 -0.47 23.74
C SER A 15 -13.14 0.07 22.58
N THR A 16 -13.31 -0.42 21.35
CA THR A 16 -12.53 0.04 20.18
C THR A 16 -13.03 1.37 19.59
N LYS A 17 -14.15 1.90 20.09
CA LYS A 17 -14.77 3.16 19.59
C LYS A 17 -13.88 4.40 19.73
N GLN A 18 -12.82 4.37 20.54
CA GLN A 18 -12.02 5.56 20.85
C GLN A 18 -10.68 5.66 20.10
N ILE A 19 -10.19 4.58 19.47
CA ILE A 19 -8.81 4.55 18.92
C ILE A 19 -8.80 4.57 17.38
N PHE A 20 -9.88 4.14 16.72
CA PHE A 20 -9.96 4.13 15.27
C PHE A 20 -11.27 4.78 14.83
N GLY A 21 -11.18 5.96 14.20
CA GLY A 21 -12.32 6.62 13.58
C GLY A 21 -13.05 5.66 12.62
N ARG A 22 -14.37 5.82 12.47
CA ARG A 22 -15.20 5.05 11.52
C ARG A 22 -14.65 5.21 10.10
N TYR A 23 -13.84 4.26 9.64
CA TYR A 23 -13.48 4.16 8.23
C TYR A 23 -14.58 3.36 7.53
N VAL A 24 -15.48 4.06 6.84
CA VAL A 24 -16.29 3.43 5.80
C VAL A 24 -15.34 3.19 4.63
N ALA A 25 -15.19 1.94 4.18
CA ALA A 25 -14.49 1.64 2.94
C ALA A 25 -15.29 2.25 1.79
N VAL A 26 -14.96 3.50 1.43
CA VAL A 26 -15.51 4.15 0.25
C VAL A 26 -14.71 3.61 -0.95
N PRO A 27 -15.34 3.12 -2.04
CA PRO A 27 -14.61 2.88 -3.27
C PRO A 27 -13.84 4.15 -3.63
N SER A 28 -12.55 4.02 -3.92
CA SER A 28 -11.66 5.17 -4.12
C SER A 28 -12.28 6.10 -5.16
N ARG A 29 -12.66 7.31 -4.73
CA ARG A 29 -13.30 8.36 -5.55
C ARG A 29 -12.36 8.97 -6.60
N LEU A 30 -11.28 8.26 -6.98
CA LEU A 30 -10.46 8.62 -8.12
C LEU A 30 -11.19 8.15 -9.38
N HIS A 31 -12.13 8.98 -9.84
CA HIS A 31 -12.54 8.96 -11.24
C HIS A 31 -11.31 9.38 -12.05
N ALA A 32 -10.50 8.41 -12.45
CA ALA A 32 -9.53 8.63 -13.50
C ALA A 32 -10.32 9.11 -14.72
N ARG A 33 -10.07 10.35 -15.18
CA ARG A 33 -10.47 10.69 -16.54
C ARG A 33 -9.67 9.76 -17.43
N PRO A 34 -10.28 8.84 -18.20
CA PRO A 34 -9.52 8.06 -19.14
C PRO A 34 -8.86 9.08 -20.08
N PHE A 35 -7.54 9.17 -20.05
CA PHE A 35 -6.83 9.78 -21.16
C PHE A 35 -7.09 8.82 -22.32
N GLU A 36 -8.03 9.17 -23.21
CA GLU A 36 -8.61 8.23 -24.17
C GLU A 36 -7.60 7.62 -25.16
N ASN A 37 -6.32 8.02 -25.11
CA ASN A 37 -5.27 7.57 -26.02
C ASN A 37 -3.90 7.28 -25.35
N THR A 38 -3.85 6.97 -24.06
CA THR A 38 -2.56 6.60 -23.42
C THR A 38 -2.51 5.12 -23.01
N PRO A 39 -1.34 4.44 -23.12
CA PRO A 39 -1.25 2.99 -22.93
C PRO A 39 -1.67 2.48 -21.55
N LEU A 40 -1.57 3.31 -20.51
CA LEU A 40 -1.91 2.94 -19.13
C LEU A 40 -3.16 3.67 -18.61
N ALA A 41 -3.97 4.22 -19.51
CA ALA A 41 -5.17 4.95 -19.15
C ALA A 41 -6.08 4.12 -18.24
N GLY A 42 -6.37 4.66 -17.05
CA GLY A 42 -7.26 4.04 -16.07
C GLY A 42 -6.61 2.95 -15.20
N LEU A 43 -5.35 2.58 -15.46
CA LEU A 43 -4.64 1.65 -14.59
C LEU A 43 -4.29 2.31 -13.25
N ARG A 44 -4.63 1.62 -12.18
CA ARG A 44 -4.40 2.06 -10.81
C ARG A 44 -3.11 1.46 -10.30
N ILE A 45 -2.22 2.31 -9.81
CA ILE A 45 -0.91 1.90 -9.34
C ILE A 45 -0.65 2.26 -7.89
N GLY A 46 -0.09 1.31 -7.14
CA GLY A 46 0.49 1.52 -5.81
C GLY A 46 1.98 1.82 -5.94
N VAL A 47 2.53 2.68 -5.09
CA VAL A 47 3.95 3.08 -5.17
C VAL A 47 4.64 2.86 -3.84
N LYS A 48 5.69 2.03 -3.79
CA LYS A 48 6.49 1.79 -2.57
C LYS A 48 6.92 3.09 -1.89
N ASP A 49 6.91 3.11 -0.56
CA ASP A 49 7.19 4.31 0.25
C ASP A 49 8.66 4.75 0.28
N VAL A 50 9.49 4.21 -0.62
CA VAL A 50 10.87 4.65 -0.89
C VAL A 50 11.02 5.38 -2.23
N ILE A 51 9.96 5.41 -3.05
CA ILE A 51 9.98 6.02 -4.39
C ILE A 51 9.27 7.36 -4.36
N ASP A 52 9.95 8.45 -4.71
CA ASP A 52 9.35 9.79 -4.61
C ASP A 52 8.11 9.99 -5.49
N VAL A 53 7.08 10.62 -4.91
CA VAL A 53 5.87 11.06 -5.61
C VAL A 53 5.62 12.51 -5.24
N ALA A 54 5.52 13.38 -6.24
CA ALA A 54 5.32 14.81 -6.07
C ALA A 54 4.12 15.11 -5.16
N GLY A 55 4.33 15.96 -4.17
CA GLY A 55 3.29 16.36 -3.21
C GLY A 55 2.98 15.35 -2.11
N TYR A 56 3.62 14.17 -2.10
CA TYR A 56 3.49 13.18 -1.03
C TYR A 56 4.82 12.99 -0.29
N PRO A 57 4.82 12.94 1.06
CA PRO A 57 6.03 12.68 1.81
C PRO A 57 6.44 11.21 1.67
N THR A 58 7.65 10.98 1.14
CA THR A 58 8.32 9.68 1.17
C THR A 58 8.82 9.42 2.57
N ARG A 59 8.38 8.32 3.20
CA ARG A 59 8.71 8.04 4.61
C ARG A 59 9.76 6.96 4.77
N ALA A 60 9.91 6.10 3.76
CA ALA A 60 10.73 4.90 3.84
C ALA A 60 10.42 4.08 5.11
N SER A 61 9.14 4.02 5.50
CA SER A 61 8.63 3.39 6.73
C SER A 61 9.33 3.82 8.04
N ASN A 62 9.91 5.03 8.07
CA ASN A 62 10.62 5.58 9.21
C ASN A 62 10.04 6.96 9.59
N ARG A 63 9.66 7.14 10.87
CA ARG A 63 9.07 8.37 11.41
C ARG A 63 10.07 9.52 11.44
N ALA A 64 11.33 9.24 11.78
CA ALA A 64 12.37 10.27 11.78
C ALA A 64 12.66 10.76 10.36
N PHE A 65 12.74 9.86 9.38
CA PHE A 65 12.90 10.20 7.98
C PHE A 65 11.75 11.08 7.48
N LYS A 66 10.50 10.68 7.76
CA LYS A 66 9.32 11.51 7.46
C LYS A 66 9.40 12.91 8.10
N SER A 67 9.93 13.02 9.31
CA SER A 67 10.05 14.30 10.02
C SER A 67 11.14 15.20 9.44
N LEU A 68 12.22 14.61 8.92
CA LEU A 68 13.38 15.33 8.41
C LEU A 68 13.22 15.71 6.92
N TYR A 69 12.47 14.93 6.16
CA TYR A 69 12.34 15.09 4.72
C TYR A 69 10.89 15.43 4.32
N PRO A 70 10.62 16.68 3.90
CA PRO A 70 9.31 17.05 3.40
C PRO A 70 9.01 16.39 2.05
N ALA A 71 7.74 16.48 1.63
CA ALA A 71 7.32 16.02 0.32
C ALA A 71 8.17 16.65 -0.79
N LYS A 72 8.60 15.82 -1.75
CA LYS A 72 9.33 16.30 -2.92
C LYS A 72 8.36 17.00 -3.87
N GLU A 73 8.85 18.03 -4.55
CA GLU A 73 8.10 18.71 -5.62
C GLU A 73 8.07 17.88 -6.91
N ILE A 74 9.06 17.01 -7.09
CA ILE A 74 9.29 16.23 -8.30
C ILE A 74 9.17 14.74 -7.96
N SER A 75 8.35 14.00 -8.72
CA SER A 75 8.24 12.54 -8.59
C SER A 75 9.49 11.85 -9.14
N ALA A 76 9.77 10.61 -8.73
CA ALA A 76 10.83 9.81 -9.34
C ALA A 76 10.58 9.62 -10.86
N PRO A 77 11.62 9.55 -11.72
CA PRO A 77 11.47 9.46 -13.17
C PRO A 77 10.54 8.33 -13.64
N THR A 78 10.60 7.17 -12.98
CA THR A 78 9.72 6.03 -13.27
C THR A 78 8.25 6.35 -12.99
N VAL A 79 7.97 7.04 -11.88
CA VAL A 79 6.60 7.44 -11.52
C VAL A 79 6.08 8.49 -12.48
N GLN A 80 6.91 9.49 -12.84
CA GLN A 80 6.53 10.49 -13.84
C GLN A 80 6.14 9.84 -15.16
N ARG A 81 6.97 8.94 -15.68
CA ARG A 81 6.70 8.22 -16.92
C ARG A 81 5.39 7.44 -16.87
N LEU A 82 5.08 6.79 -15.75
CA LEU A 82 3.81 6.07 -15.60
C LEU A 82 2.61 7.01 -15.59
N ILE A 83 2.72 8.15 -14.90
CA ILE A 83 1.67 9.17 -14.86
C ILE A 83 1.45 9.77 -16.26
N GLU A 84 2.52 10.09 -16.98
CA GLU A 84 2.48 10.59 -18.38
C GLU A 84 1.82 9.58 -19.32
N LEU A 85 2.05 8.28 -19.11
CA LEU A 85 1.39 7.21 -19.83
C LEU A 85 -0.06 6.97 -19.38
N GLY A 86 -0.61 7.77 -18.48
CA GLY A 86 -2.01 7.75 -18.04
C GLY A 86 -2.32 6.90 -16.81
N ALA A 87 -1.31 6.37 -16.12
CA ALA A 87 -1.51 5.61 -14.90
C ALA A 87 -1.91 6.54 -13.73
N VAL A 88 -2.78 6.05 -12.86
CA VAL A 88 -3.27 6.80 -11.69
C VAL A 88 -2.65 6.21 -10.43
N VAL A 89 -1.81 7.02 -9.77
CA VAL A 89 -1.26 6.69 -8.45
C VAL A 89 -2.37 6.80 -7.40
N VAL A 90 -2.75 5.66 -6.81
CA VAL A 90 -3.82 5.64 -5.80
C VAL A 90 -3.28 5.88 -4.40
N ARG A 91 -2.14 5.24 -4.07
CA ARG A 91 -1.54 5.34 -2.74
C ARG A 91 -0.07 4.93 -2.73
N LYS A 92 0.61 5.37 -1.67
CA LYS A 92 1.92 4.86 -1.26
C LYS A 92 1.76 3.55 -0.47
N THR A 93 2.55 2.53 -0.81
CA THR A 93 2.55 1.22 -0.15
C THR A 93 3.67 1.14 0.89
N ARG A 94 3.41 0.48 2.02
CA ARG A 94 4.42 0.30 3.09
C ARG A 94 5.59 -0.57 2.61
N SER A 95 6.77 -0.33 3.17
CA SER A 95 7.98 -1.13 2.98
C SER A 95 8.62 -1.46 4.33
N ASP A 96 9.72 -2.19 4.31
CA ASP A 96 10.65 -2.23 5.46
C ASP A 96 11.23 -0.84 5.67
N GLN A 97 11.68 -0.58 6.90
CA GLN A 97 12.34 0.67 7.23
C GLN A 97 13.60 0.83 6.37
N LEU A 98 13.67 1.95 5.64
CA LEU A 98 14.78 2.27 4.73
C LEU A 98 15.09 1.21 3.66
N ALA A 99 14.19 0.24 3.44
CA ALA A 99 14.43 -0.94 2.60
C ALA A 99 15.66 -1.78 3.01
N LEU A 100 15.95 -1.84 4.32
CA LEU A 100 17.14 -2.50 4.89
C LEU A 100 16.89 -3.90 5.48
N ASP A 101 15.88 -4.62 4.98
CA ASP A 101 15.52 -5.99 5.39
C ASP A 101 15.17 -6.11 6.89
N GLU A 102 13.87 -6.26 7.18
CA GLU A 102 13.36 -6.37 8.55
C GLU A 102 12.37 -7.51 8.69
N GLU A 103 12.21 -8.03 9.91
CA GLU A 103 11.09 -8.91 10.23
C GLU A 103 9.77 -8.11 10.23
N LEU A 104 9.19 -8.03 9.05
CA LEU A 104 7.93 -7.38 8.82
C LEU A 104 6.83 -8.04 9.66
N THR A 105 6.07 -7.22 10.37
CA THR A 105 5.00 -7.59 11.33
C THR A 105 5.45 -8.04 12.73
N ALA A 106 6.75 -8.01 13.03
CA ALA A 106 7.26 -8.12 14.40
C ALA A 106 7.13 -6.79 15.18
N ASP A 107 7.17 -6.85 16.51
CA ASP A 107 6.89 -5.72 17.43
C ASP A 107 7.88 -4.53 17.34
N TRP A 108 8.94 -4.63 16.53
CA TRP A 108 10.03 -3.65 16.47
C TRP A 108 10.02 -2.78 15.19
N VAL A 109 8.84 -2.52 14.62
CA VAL A 109 8.69 -1.67 13.43
C VAL A 109 8.18 -0.27 13.77
N ASP A 110 8.77 0.76 13.18
CA ASP A 110 8.40 2.17 13.44
C ASP A 110 7.02 2.54 12.84
N GLU A 111 6.67 1.89 11.73
CA GLU A 111 5.34 1.92 11.12
C GLU A 111 4.83 0.51 10.83
N PHE A 112 3.59 0.22 11.22
CA PHE A 112 2.97 -1.08 10.98
C PHE A 112 2.93 -1.43 9.48
N CYS A 113 3.48 -2.60 9.15
CA CYS A 113 3.43 -3.21 7.85
C CYS A 113 2.15 -4.07 7.71
N PRO A 114 1.54 -4.20 6.51
CA PRO A 114 0.40 -5.09 6.33
C PRO A 114 0.76 -6.57 6.58
N PHE A 115 -0.24 -7.34 7.02
CA PHE A 115 -0.15 -8.79 7.09
C PHE A 115 -0.31 -9.44 5.71
N ASN A 116 0.18 -10.68 5.59
CA ASN A 116 0.00 -11.45 4.37
C ASN A 116 -1.49 -11.84 4.23
N PRO A 117 -2.20 -11.38 3.19
CA PRO A 117 -3.62 -11.69 3.03
C PRO A 117 -3.89 -13.19 2.80
N ARG A 118 -2.86 -13.97 2.42
CA ARG A 118 -2.93 -15.43 2.25
C ARG A 118 -2.41 -16.20 3.46
N GLY A 119 -1.79 -15.51 4.41
CA GLY A 119 -1.05 -16.11 5.52
C GLY A 119 -1.86 -16.37 6.78
N ASP A 120 -3.16 -16.02 6.80
CA ASP A 120 -4.04 -16.10 7.98
C ASP A 120 -3.43 -15.48 9.26
N GLY A 121 -2.61 -14.44 9.09
CA GLY A 121 -1.89 -13.78 10.19
C GLY A 121 -0.65 -14.52 10.71
N TYR A 122 -0.33 -15.71 10.20
CA TYR A 122 0.83 -16.52 10.61
C TYR A 122 2.00 -16.47 9.63
N GLN A 123 1.83 -15.86 8.47
CA GLN A 123 2.90 -15.67 7.50
C GLN A 123 3.15 -14.18 7.27
N THR A 124 4.43 -13.82 7.21
CA THR A 124 4.86 -12.48 6.82
C THR A 124 4.61 -12.26 5.32
N THR A 125 4.48 -10.99 4.92
CA THR A 125 4.41 -10.58 3.51
C THR A 125 5.76 -10.63 2.81
N GLU A 126 6.84 -10.92 3.55
CA GLU A 126 8.23 -10.80 3.15
C GLU A 126 8.60 -9.40 2.63
N GLY A 127 9.89 -9.07 2.68
CA GLY A 127 10.38 -7.70 2.54
C GLY A 127 11.32 -7.53 1.37
N SER A 128 11.62 -6.29 0.96
CA SER A 128 11.17 -5.03 1.55
C SER A 128 9.96 -4.37 0.90
N SER A 129 9.37 -5.01 -0.11
CA SER A 129 8.23 -4.49 -0.88
C SER A 129 6.87 -5.01 -0.37
N ALA A 130 6.80 -5.37 0.91
CA ALA A 130 5.66 -5.95 1.61
C ALA A 130 4.30 -5.36 1.26
N GLY A 131 4.16 -4.04 1.36
CA GLY A 131 2.90 -3.37 1.09
C GLY A 131 2.50 -3.39 -0.37
N SER A 132 3.45 -3.53 -1.29
CA SER A 132 3.16 -3.67 -2.72
C SER A 132 2.61 -5.06 -3.04
N GLY A 133 3.23 -6.11 -2.51
CA GLY A 133 2.75 -7.49 -2.67
C GLY A 133 1.37 -7.69 -2.02
N ALA A 134 1.25 -7.30 -0.74
CA ALA A 134 0.00 -7.40 0.00
C ALA A 134 -1.14 -6.60 -0.64
N ALA A 135 -0.88 -5.41 -1.18
CA ALA A 135 -1.92 -4.60 -1.81
C ALA A 135 -2.46 -5.25 -3.10
N ILE A 136 -1.59 -5.83 -3.92
CA ILE A 136 -2.01 -6.53 -5.15
C ILE A 136 -2.80 -7.80 -4.81
N ALA A 137 -2.36 -8.54 -3.79
CA ALA A 137 -3.05 -9.75 -3.36
C ALA A 137 -4.40 -9.48 -2.67
N ALA A 138 -4.57 -8.31 -2.03
CA ALA A 138 -5.78 -7.98 -1.28
C ALA A 138 -6.83 -7.15 -2.05
N TYR A 139 -6.42 -6.42 -3.09
CA TYR A 139 -7.30 -5.48 -3.79
C TYR A 139 -7.38 -5.78 -5.29
N ASP A 140 -8.47 -6.43 -5.71
CA ASP A 140 -8.76 -6.72 -7.13
C ASP A 140 -8.82 -5.47 -8.02
N TRP A 141 -9.10 -4.31 -7.41
CA TRP A 141 -9.18 -3.03 -8.11
C TRP A 141 -7.83 -2.34 -8.31
N LEU A 142 -6.74 -2.84 -7.71
CA LEU A 142 -5.40 -2.33 -7.89
C LEU A 142 -4.70 -3.12 -9.00
N ASN A 143 -4.33 -2.46 -10.09
CA ASN A 143 -3.81 -3.16 -11.26
C ASN A 143 -2.31 -3.49 -11.14
N LEU A 144 -1.51 -2.56 -10.61
CA LEU A 144 -0.07 -2.71 -10.51
C LEU A 144 0.46 -2.09 -9.21
N ALA A 145 1.60 -2.57 -8.73
CA ALA A 145 2.32 -1.95 -7.64
C ALA A 145 3.82 -1.88 -7.95
N LEU A 146 4.41 -0.71 -7.71
CA LEU A 146 5.85 -0.51 -7.83
C LEU A 146 6.54 -0.95 -6.55
N GLY A 147 7.69 -1.58 -6.70
CA GLY A 147 8.60 -1.91 -5.61
C GLY A 147 10.05 -1.70 -6.02
N THR A 148 10.96 -1.94 -5.09
CA THR A 148 12.40 -1.91 -5.33
C THR A 148 12.98 -3.29 -5.03
N ASP A 149 14.00 -3.67 -5.80
CA ASP A 149 14.67 -4.95 -5.67
C ASP A 149 16.18 -4.76 -5.53
N THR A 150 16.64 -4.61 -4.28
CA THR A 150 18.07 -4.51 -3.95
C THR A 150 18.67 -5.88 -3.61
N MET A 151 17.92 -6.71 -2.87
CA MET A 151 18.36 -8.01 -2.35
C MET A 151 17.26 -9.08 -2.50
N ARG A 152 16.58 -9.12 -3.65
CA ARG A 152 15.42 -10.00 -3.94
C ARG A 152 14.13 -9.56 -3.26
N ALA A 153 14.07 -8.30 -2.85
CA ALA A 153 13.02 -7.73 -2.02
C ALA A 153 11.64 -7.69 -2.70
N LEU A 154 11.63 -7.57 -4.03
CA LEU A 154 10.41 -7.63 -4.82
C LEU A 154 9.98 -9.07 -5.04
N PHE A 155 10.95 -9.95 -5.34
CA PHE A 155 10.71 -11.37 -5.60
C PHE A 155 10.14 -12.09 -4.38
N GLN A 156 10.72 -11.90 -3.20
CA GLN A 156 10.29 -12.51 -1.94
C GLN A 156 8.83 -12.13 -1.62
N SER A 157 8.53 -10.83 -1.62
CA SER A 157 7.18 -10.34 -1.36
C SER A 157 6.16 -10.83 -2.40
N ALA A 158 6.55 -10.90 -3.68
CA ALA A 158 5.68 -11.47 -4.72
C ALA A 158 5.42 -12.97 -4.47
N SER A 159 6.44 -13.76 -4.14
CA SER A 159 6.29 -15.20 -3.91
C SER A 159 5.41 -15.54 -2.72
N SER A 160 5.47 -14.73 -1.66
CA SER A 160 4.69 -14.98 -0.43
C SER A 160 3.23 -14.50 -0.54
N THR A 161 2.95 -13.46 -1.33
CA THR A 161 1.63 -12.82 -1.38
C THR A 161 0.82 -13.13 -2.64
N ILE A 162 1.45 -13.35 -3.79
CA ILE A 162 0.73 -13.53 -5.07
C ILE A 162 0.34 -15.01 -5.23
N PRO A 163 -0.93 -15.32 -5.59
CA PRO A 163 -1.32 -16.69 -5.92
C PRO A 163 -0.51 -17.25 -7.09
N LEU A 164 -0.10 -18.52 -6.99
CA LEU A 164 0.41 -19.26 -8.14
C LEU A 164 -0.70 -19.25 -9.20
N ALA A 165 -0.37 -18.83 -10.41
CA ALA A 165 -1.31 -18.86 -11.52
C ALA A 165 -1.86 -20.29 -11.66
N SER A 166 -3.18 -20.43 -11.55
CA SER A 166 -3.92 -21.68 -11.77
C SER A 166 -3.97 -22.03 -13.25
#